data_AF-A0A7J7Q8R8-F1
#
_entry.id   AF-A0A7J7Q8R8-F1
#
_cell.length_a   1.000
_cell.length_b   1.000
_cell.length_c   1.000
_cell.angle_alpha   90.00
_cell.angle_beta   90.00
_cell.angle_gamma   90.00
#
_symmetry.space_group_name_H-M   'P 1'
#
loop_
_entity.id
_entity.type
_entity.pdbx_description
1 polymer ?
#
loop_
_entity_poly.entity_id
_entity_poly.type
_entity_poly.pdbx_seq_one_letter_code
_entity_poly.pdbx_strand_id
1 'polypeptide(L)'
;MDVAARGCLIQAALVPCEPEVTGAIVCRQQQLLLHWPTCCSAHSTASTAFHMASIIAYLENYVESTLGLPSDLSRFLNMIKVLDARTAELMDAIKHTTDALCRMEPAAGSRKGGADEQEYLGLVSSFKRQEALLYQLSEEKVQLAQHALELITSHQRELDATTAQFEEEVAAIPTAHAGRRGLDVPAAAVPAP
;
A
#
# COMPACT_ATOMS: atom_id res chain seq x y z
N MET A 1 11.38 -67.58 22.08
CA MET A 1 12.54 -68.38 21.63
C MET A 1 12.52 -68.40 20.11
N ASP A 2 13.71 -68.28 19.50
CA ASP A 2 14.06 -68.18 18.06
C ASP A 2 13.56 -66.92 17.31
N VAL A 3 14.40 -65.98 16.82
CA VAL A 3 15.65 -65.98 15.99
C VAL A 3 15.37 -66.11 14.48
N ALA A 4 15.55 -65.00 13.77
CA ALA A 4 16.12 -64.84 12.41
C ALA A 4 15.75 -63.42 11.91
N ALA A 5 16.58 -62.39 12.03
CA ALA A 5 17.82 -62.10 11.29
C ALA A 5 17.59 -61.74 9.80
N ARG A 6 18.30 -60.66 9.39
CA ARG A 6 18.40 -59.98 8.07
C ARG A 6 17.51 -58.73 7.99
N GLY A 7 17.98 -57.49 8.17
CA GLY A 7 19.32 -56.93 7.95
C GLY A 7 19.42 -56.36 6.53
N CYS A 8 19.20 -55.04 6.38
CA CYS A 8 19.79 -54.27 5.29
C CYS A 8 19.92 -52.80 5.71
N LEU A 9 21.13 -52.47 6.18
CA LEU A 9 21.64 -51.12 6.37
C LEU A 9 21.80 -50.48 4.98
N ILE A 10 21.09 -49.39 4.72
CA ILE A 10 21.44 -48.50 3.60
C ILE A 10 22.46 -47.50 4.15
N GLN A 11 23.72 -47.81 3.90
CA GLN A 11 24.86 -46.94 4.10
C GLN A 11 24.86 -45.92 2.96
N ALA A 12 24.40 -44.70 3.24
CA ALA A 12 24.51 -43.58 2.34
C ALA A 12 25.99 -43.14 2.27
N ALA A 13 26.70 -43.62 1.25
CA ALA A 13 28.00 -43.08 0.89
C ALA A 13 27.77 -41.67 0.33
N LEU A 14 28.20 -40.66 1.10
CA LEU A 14 28.50 -39.34 0.56
C LEU A 14 29.59 -39.51 -0.52
N VAL A 15 29.28 -39.12 -1.75
CA VAL A 15 30.30 -38.80 -2.75
C VAL A 15 30.17 -37.31 -3.06
N PRO A 16 31.23 -36.51 -2.84
CA PRO A 16 31.21 -35.08 -3.10
C PRO A 16 31.26 -34.79 -4.60
N CYS A 17 30.38 -33.89 -5.06
CA CYS A 17 30.50 -33.26 -6.37
C CYS A 17 31.49 -32.10 -6.28
N GLU A 18 32.58 -32.18 -7.03
CA GLU A 18 33.37 -31.02 -7.49
C GLU A 18 33.83 -31.29 -8.94
N PRO A 19 34.12 -30.25 -9.74
CA PRO A 19 33.81 -30.23 -11.16
C PRO A 19 35.06 -30.24 -12.05
N GLU A 20 35.09 -31.05 -13.11
CA GLU A 20 36.00 -30.78 -14.23
C GLU A 20 35.36 -31.10 -15.59
N VAL A 21 35.18 -30.00 -16.34
CA VAL A 21 35.62 -29.83 -17.74
C VAL A 21 35.05 -30.80 -18.79
N THR A 22 34.06 -30.26 -19.51
CA THR A 22 33.87 -30.37 -20.97
C THR A 22 33.54 -31.75 -21.55
N GLY A 23 32.34 -31.84 -22.14
CA GLY A 23 32.10 -32.76 -23.25
C GLY A 23 30.81 -33.54 -23.13
N ALA A 24 29.96 -33.38 -24.13
CA ALA A 24 28.68 -34.04 -24.31
C ALA A 24 28.68 -35.54 -23.93
N ILE A 25 27.74 -35.95 -23.08
CA ILE A 25 27.34 -37.35 -22.95
C ILE A 25 25.92 -37.49 -23.49
N VAL A 26 25.89 -38.07 -24.69
CA VAL A 26 24.73 -38.60 -25.39
C VAL A 26 24.00 -39.61 -24.49
N CYS A 27 22.74 -39.33 -24.23
CA CYS A 27 21.81 -40.26 -23.60
C CYS A 27 21.47 -41.37 -24.61
N ARG A 28 22.07 -42.56 -24.48
CA ARG A 28 21.64 -43.79 -25.17
C ARG A 28 21.32 -44.88 -24.16
N GLN A 29 20.05 -44.96 -23.83
CA GLN A 29 19.21 -46.15 -23.90
C GLN A 29 19.89 -47.52 -23.69
N GLN A 30 19.67 -48.12 -22.53
CA GLN A 30 19.44 -49.57 -22.43
C GLN A 30 18.27 -49.81 -21.47
N GLN A 31 17.26 -50.46 -22.02
CA GLN A 31 15.96 -50.76 -21.46
C GLN A 31 15.98 -52.21 -20.98
N LEU A 32 15.52 -52.50 -19.76
CA LEU A 32 14.50 -53.52 -19.44
C LEU A 32 14.41 -53.79 -17.92
N LEU A 33 13.24 -53.41 -17.38
CA LEU A 33 12.43 -54.12 -16.38
C LEU A 33 13.06 -54.46 -15.02
N LEU A 34 12.76 -53.63 -14.02
CA LEU A 34 11.94 -54.00 -12.86
C LEU A 34 11.39 -52.70 -12.24
N HIS A 35 10.13 -52.79 -11.83
CA HIS A 35 9.22 -51.73 -11.40
C HIS A 35 9.83 -50.63 -10.49
N TRP A 36 9.63 -49.37 -10.87
CA TRP A 36 9.49 -48.29 -9.88
C TRP A 36 8.49 -47.28 -10.44
N PRO A 37 7.20 -47.35 -10.08
CA PRO A 37 6.26 -46.29 -10.40
C PRO A 37 6.26 -45.30 -9.24
N THR A 38 7.23 -44.38 -9.16
CA THR A 38 7.10 -43.29 -8.17
C THR A 38 7.77 -41.94 -8.48
N CYS A 39 8.55 -41.78 -9.54
CA CYS A 39 9.23 -40.49 -9.78
C CYS A 39 8.41 -39.45 -10.58
N CYS A 40 7.15 -39.72 -10.95
CA CYS A 40 6.32 -38.73 -11.67
C CYS A 40 5.52 -37.77 -10.77
N SER A 41 5.35 -38.05 -9.47
CA SER A 41 4.59 -37.17 -8.56
C SER A 41 5.43 -36.05 -7.90
N ALA A 42 6.76 -36.15 -7.93
CA ALA A 42 7.65 -35.21 -7.23
C ALA A 42 7.76 -33.82 -7.89
N HIS A 43 7.57 -33.71 -9.21
CA HIS A 43 7.57 -32.42 -9.91
C HIS A 43 6.33 -31.57 -9.59
N SER A 44 5.18 -32.21 -9.38
CA SER A 44 3.92 -31.51 -9.06
C SER A 44 3.92 -30.94 -7.63
N THR A 45 4.52 -31.66 -6.67
CA THR A 45 4.63 -31.19 -5.28
C THR A 45 5.66 -30.07 -5.11
N ALA A 46 6.73 -30.04 -5.91
CA ALA A 46 7.74 -28.97 -5.86
C ALA A 46 7.20 -27.65 -6.45
N SER A 47 6.46 -27.70 -7.56
CA SER A 47 5.82 -26.52 -8.16
C SER A 47 4.75 -25.92 -7.25
N THR A 48 3.89 -26.75 -6.64
CA THR A 48 2.86 -26.26 -5.70
C THR A 48 3.47 -25.67 -4.41
N ALA A 49 4.56 -26.24 -3.90
CA ALA A 49 5.28 -25.68 -2.75
C ALA A 49 5.91 -24.31 -3.06
N PHE A 50 6.45 -24.12 -4.29
CA PHE A 50 7.00 -22.84 -4.73
C PHE A 50 5.92 -21.74 -4.84
N HIS A 51 4.74 -22.06 -5.41
CA HIS A 51 3.63 -21.10 -5.48
C HIS A 51 3.08 -20.74 -4.11
N MET A 52 2.97 -21.70 -3.18
CA MET A 52 2.56 -21.40 -1.81
C MET A 52 3.55 -20.46 -1.11
N ALA A 53 4.85 -20.60 -1.38
CA ALA A 53 5.85 -19.68 -0.86
C ALA A 53 5.72 -18.27 -1.44
N SER A 54 5.41 -18.09 -2.73
CA SER A 54 5.21 -16.75 -3.30
C SER A 54 3.92 -16.09 -2.81
N ILE A 55 2.84 -16.86 -2.59
CA ILE A 55 1.60 -16.35 -1.99
C ILE A 55 1.85 -15.84 -0.56
N ILE A 56 2.63 -16.57 0.25
CA ILE A 56 2.98 -16.13 1.61
C ILE A 56 3.82 -14.86 1.55
N ALA A 57 4.84 -14.80 0.69
CA ALA A 57 5.68 -13.62 0.52
C ALA A 57 4.89 -12.39 0.04
N TYR A 58 3.89 -12.57 -0.83
CA TYR A 58 2.99 -11.49 -1.25
C TYR A 58 2.20 -10.91 -0.06
N LEU A 59 1.62 -11.78 0.79
CA LEU A 59 0.86 -11.34 1.95
C LEU A 59 1.75 -10.67 3.01
N GLU A 60 2.95 -11.17 3.21
CA GLU A 60 3.95 -10.55 4.09
C GLU A 60 4.31 -9.14 3.60
N ASN A 61 4.62 -9.00 2.31
CA ASN A 61 4.91 -7.70 1.69
C ASN A 61 3.72 -6.75 1.73
N TYR A 62 2.49 -7.25 1.55
CA TYR A 62 1.27 -6.44 1.64
C TYR A 62 1.09 -5.88 3.05
N VAL A 63 1.29 -6.73 4.08
CA VAL A 63 1.20 -6.28 5.47
C VAL A 63 2.31 -5.28 5.76
N GLU A 64 3.56 -5.58 5.43
CA GLU A 64 4.70 -4.68 5.68
C GLU A 64 4.54 -3.31 5.00
N SER A 65 4.12 -3.28 3.74
CA SER A 65 3.91 -2.04 2.99
C SER A 65 2.73 -1.20 3.51
N THR A 66 1.73 -1.80 4.14
CA THR A 66 0.53 -1.08 4.62
C THR A 66 0.54 -0.71 6.10
N LEU A 67 1.43 -1.29 6.91
CA LEU A 67 1.47 -1.08 8.37
C LEU A 67 1.68 0.39 8.79
N GLY A 68 2.48 1.17 8.04
CA GLY A 68 2.79 2.57 8.38
C GLY A 68 1.73 3.58 7.94
N LEU A 69 0.91 3.23 6.94
CA LEU A 69 -0.04 4.14 6.32
C LEU A 69 -1.08 4.71 7.30
N PRO A 70 -1.74 3.91 8.17
CA PRO A 70 -2.73 4.44 9.11
C PRO A 70 -2.13 5.43 10.12
N SER A 71 -0.91 5.20 10.59
CA SER A 71 -0.23 6.09 11.52
C SER A 71 0.15 7.42 10.87
N ASP A 72 0.70 7.38 9.65
CA ASP A 72 1.10 8.59 8.94
C ASP A 72 -0.10 9.43 8.52
N LEU A 73 -1.16 8.78 8.04
CA LEU A 73 -2.41 9.45 7.71
C LEU A 73 -3.04 10.10 8.95
N SER A 74 -3.05 9.39 10.08
CA SER A 74 -3.53 9.94 11.35
C SER A 74 -2.71 11.17 11.79
N ARG A 75 -1.39 11.15 11.57
CA ARG A 75 -0.51 12.29 11.88
C ARG A 75 -0.89 13.52 11.05
N PHE A 76 -1.07 13.37 9.73
CA PHE A 76 -1.47 14.47 8.87
C PHE A 76 -2.84 15.04 9.26
N LEU A 77 -3.84 14.18 9.45
CA LEU A 77 -5.19 14.61 9.82
C LEU A 77 -5.24 15.29 11.19
N ASN A 78 -4.46 14.82 12.16
CA ASN A 78 -4.35 15.47 13.47
C ASN A 78 -3.68 16.85 13.36
N MET A 79 -2.65 17.00 12.53
CA MET A 79 -2.03 18.30 12.28
C MET A 79 -3.02 19.27 11.62
N ILE A 80 -3.78 18.80 10.63
CA ILE A 80 -4.84 19.59 9.97
C ILE A 80 -5.88 20.06 11.01
N LYS A 81 -6.33 19.19 11.92
CA LYS A 81 -7.25 19.57 13.00
C LYS A 81 -6.69 20.65 13.92
N VAL A 82 -5.41 20.57 14.27
CA VAL A 82 -4.74 21.58 15.10
C VAL A 82 -4.70 22.92 14.35
N LEU A 83 -4.36 22.91 13.06
CA LEU A 83 -4.37 24.12 12.24
C LEU A 83 -5.79 24.66 12.03
N ASP A 84 -6.81 23.81 11.93
CA ASP A 84 -8.22 24.21 11.87
C ASP A 84 -8.63 24.98 13.12
N ALA A 85 -8.32 24.45 14.31
CA ALA A 85 -8.62 25.11 15.58
C ALA A 85 -7.93 26.48 15.67
N ARG A 86 -6.64 26.55 15.33
CA ARG A 86 -5.87 27.81 15.33
C ARG A 86 -6.42 28.83 14.32
N THR A 87 -6.84 28.36 13.15
CA THR A 87 -7.46 29.19 12.11
C THR A 87 -8.80 29.74 12.61
N ALA A 88 -9.61 28.94 13.31
CA ALA A 88 -10.87 29.37 13.90
C ALA A 88 -10.67 30.48 14.95
N GLU A 89 -9.74 30.29 15.88
CA GLU A 89 -9.37 31.31 16.88
C GLU A 89 -8.90 32.61 16.21
N LEU A 90 -8.06 32.50 15.17
CA LEU A 90 -7.55 33.65 14.44
C LEU A 90 -8.66 34.38 13.66
N MET A 91 -9.60 33.65 13.07
CA MET A 91 -10.76 34.24 12.41
C MET A 91 -11.63 35.03 13.39
N ASP A 92 -11.83 34.53 14.61
CA ASP A 92 -12.59 35.26 15.63
C ASP A 92 -11.84 36.51 16.10
N ALA A 93 -10.52 36.43 16.26
CA ALA A 93 -9.69 37.60 16.54
C ALA A 93 -9.77 38.65 15.41
N ILE A 94 -9.76 38.22 14.15
CA ILE A 94 -9.92 39.11 12.98
C ILE A 94 -11.30 39.79 13.02
N LYS A 95 -12.38 39.03 13.27
CA LYS A 95 -13.74 39.61 13.39
C LYS A 95 -13.79 40.69 14.46
N HIS A 96 -13.19 40.46 15.62
CA HIS A 96 -13.12 41.47 16.69
C HIS A 96 -12.34 42.73 16.25
N THR A 97 -11.20 42.57 15.57
CA THR A 97 -10.44 43.70 15.02
C THR A 97 -11.25 44.46 13.97
N THR A 98 -11.95 43.75 13.08
CA THR A 98 -12.82 44.34 12.05
C THR A 98 -13.99 45.11 12.68
N ASP A 99 -14.67 44.52 13.67
CA ASP A 99 -15.76 45.19 14.39
C ASP A 99 -15.28 46.47 15.07
N ALA A 100 -14.09 46.46 15.65
CA ALA A 100 -13.49 47.64 16.26
C ALA A 100 -13.16 48.71 15.21
N LEU A 101 -12.58 48.33 14.07
CA LEU A 101 -12.35 49.24 12.93
C LEU A 101 -13.64 49.85 12.38
N CYS A 102 -14.71 49.05 12.25
CA CYS A 102 -16.01 49.52 11.76
C CYS A 102 -16.74 50.46 12.73
N ARG A 103 -16.47 50.36 14.03
CA ARG A 103 -17.02 51.28 15.05
C ARG A 103 -16.30 52.62 15.10
N MET A 104 -15.07 52.70 14.56
CA MET A 104 -14.37 53.97 14.44
C MET A 104 -15.00 54.81 13.32
N GLU A 105 -15.26 56.10 13.60
CA GLU A 105 -15.73 57.02 12.56
C GLU A 105 -14.70 57.07 11.42
N PRO A 106 -15.15 57.08 10.14
CA PRO A 106 -14.22 57.20 9.02
C PRO A 106 -13.46 58.53 9.17
N ALA A 107 -12.14 58.44 9.31
CA ALA A 107 -11.22 59.58 9.47
C ALA A 107 -11.28 60.62 8.32
N ALA A 108 -12.14 60.43 7.32
CA ALA A 108 -12.30 61.26 6.14
C ALA A 108 -12.85 62.69 6.39
N GLY A 109 -13.21 63.05 7.62
CA GLY A 109 -13.77 64.38 7.93
C GLY A 109 -13.10 65.16 9.08
N SER A 110 -12.34 64.50 9.96
CA SER A 110 -11.86 65.14 11.18
C SER A 110 -10.41 65.60 11.02
N ARG A 111 -10.21 66.91 10.83
CA ARG A 111 -8.89 67.58 10.81
C ARG A 111 -8.19 67.57 12.19
N LYS A 112 -8.43 66.56 13.02
CA LYS A 112 -7.77 66.37 14.32
C LYS A 112 -6.86 65.16 14.20
N GLY A 113 -5.61 65.38 13.80
CA GLY A 113 -4.53 64.44 14.06
C GLY A 113 -4.39 64.27 15.57
N GLY A 114 -4.93 63.18 16.10
CA GLY A 114 -5.05 62.87 17.52
C GLY A 114 -4.90 61.37 17.77
N ALA A 115 -4.89 60.97 19.05
CA ALA A 115 -4.70 59.60 19.51
C ALA A 115 -5.54 58.55 18.74
N ASP A 116 -6.72 58.93 18.29
CA ASP A 116 -7.65 58.09 17.49
C ASP A 116 -7.05 57.65 16.13
N GLU A 117 -6.24 58.50 15.48
CA GLU A 117 -5.60 58.14 14.20
C GLU A 117 -4.49 57.09 14.43
N GLN A 118 -3.75 57.21 15.54
CA GLN A 118 -2.71 56.25 15.89
C GLN A 118 -3.29 54.91 16.35
N GLU A 119 -4.42 54.92 17.05
CA GLU A 119 -5.17 53.72 17.40
C GLU A 119 -5.73 53.02 16.15
N TYR A 120 -6.32 53.77 15.23
CA TYR A 120 -6.80 53.26 13.95
C TYR A 120 -5.69 52.60 13.14
N LEU A 121 -4.55 53.29 12.96
CA LEU A 121 -3.38 52.71 12.27
C LEU A 121 -2.84 51.46 12.98
N GLY A 122 -2.88 51.46 14.32
CA GLY A 122 -2.57 50.29 15.14
C GLY A 122 -3.46 49.09 14.82
N LEU A 123 -4.78 49.28 14.82
CA LEU A 123 -5.75 48.24 14.47
C LEU A 123 -5.59 47.75 13.03
N VAL A 124 -5.41 48.65 12.06
CA VAL A 124 -5.17 48.28 10.65
C VAL A 124 -3.90 47.44 10.52
N SER A 125 -2.83 47.80 11.24
CA SER A 125 -1.58 47.02 11.23
C SER A 125 -1.76 45.63 11.86
N SER A 126 -2.56 45.53 12.93
CA SER A 126 -2.90 44.26 13.58
C SER A 126 -3.72 43.37 12.65
N PHE A 127 -4.76 43.93 12.03
CA PHE A 127 -5.61 43.24 11.06
C PHE A 127 -4.79 42.64 9.92
N LYS A 128 -3.91 43.44 9.29
CA LYS A 128 -3.05 42.96 8.19
C LYS A 128 -2.12 41.82 8.62
N ARG A 129 -1.60 41.87 9.85
CA ARG A 129 -0.75 40.80 10.38
C ARG A 129 -1.55 39.52 10.63
N GLN A 130 -2.74 39.65 11.19
CA GLN A 130 -3.64 38.52 11.44
C GLN A 130 -4.10 37.88 10.12
N GLU A 131 -4.45 38.69 9.12
CA GLU A 131 -4.82 38.25 7.77
C GLU A 131 -3.67 37.49 7.08
N ALA A 132 -2.45 38.04 7.12
CA ALA A 132 -1.28 37.37 6.55
C ALA A 132 -1.01 36.01 7.22
N LEU A 133 -1.13 35.95 8.55
CA LEU A 133 -0.98 34.69 9.29
C LEU A 133 -2.09 33.69 8.94
N LEU A 134 -3.33 34.17 8.76
CA LEU A 134 -4.46 33.32 8.36
C LEU A 134 -4.21 32.67 7.00
N TYR A 135 -3.67 33.44 6.05
CA TYR A 135 -3.29 32.94 4.73
C TYR A 135 -2.18 31.88 4.83
N GLN A 136 -1.16 32.11 5.66
CA GLN A 136 -0.10 31.13 5.86
C GLN A 136 -0.63 29.80 6.44
N LEU A 137 -1.47 29.86 7.47
CA LEU A 137 -2.06 28.67 8.07
C LEU A 137 -2.98 27.92 7.10
N SER A 138 -3.71 28.64 6.24
CA SER A 138 -4.57 28.01 5.24
C SER A 138 -3.76 27.33 4.15
N GLU A 139 -2.63 27.90 3.72
CA GLU A 139 -1.70 27.28 2.79
C GLU A 139 -1.06 26.01 3.38
N GLU A 140 -0.59 26.07 4.63
CA GLU A 140 -0.02 24.90 5.34
C GLU A 140 -1.03 23.74 5.42
N LYS A 141 -2.31 24.04 5.66
CA LYS A 141 -3.38 23.02 5.66
C LYS A 141 -3.54 22.36 4.29
N VAL A 142 -3.52 23.15 3.22
CA VAL A 142 -3.63 22.63 1.84
C VAL A 142 -2.45 21.71 1.54
N GLN A 143 -1.23 22.12 1.90
CA GLN A 143 -0.03 21.31 1.71
C GLN A 143 -0.09 19.98 2.49
N LEU A 144 -0.53 20.00 3.75
CA LEU A 144 -0.71 18.76 4.53
C LEU A 144 -1.75 17.82 3.90
N ALA A 145 -2.85 18.37 3.39
CA ALA A 145 -3.87 17.58 2.70
C ALA A 145 -3.34 16.99 1.39
N GLN A 146 -2.54 17.75 0.62
CA GLN A 146 -1.86 17.26 -0.57
C GLN A 146 -0.91 16.10 -0.24
N HIS A 147 -0.08 16.23 0.80
CA HIS A 147 0.82 15.14 1.20
C HIS A 147 0.08 13.89 1.68
N ALA A 148 -1.04 14.04 2.39
CA ALA A 148 -1.87 12.91 2.75
C ALA A 148 -2.44 12.20 1.51
N LEU A 149 -2.89 12.95 0.50
CA LEU A 149 -3.37 12.40 -0.76
C LEU A 149 -2.26 11.73 -1.57
N GLU A 150 -1.07 12.32 -1.63
CA GLU A 150 0.11 11.75 -2.27
C GLU A 150 0.49 10.41 -1.65
N LEU A 151 0.51 10.34 -0.31
CA LEU A 151 0.78 9.11 0.42
C LEU A 151 -0.22 8.00 0.04
N ILE A 152 -1.52 8.30 0.09
CA ILE A 152 -2.59 7.35 -0.28
C ILE A 152 -2.43 6.91 -1.74
N THR A 153 -2.19 7.86 -2.65
CA THR A 153 -2.05 7.58 -4.08
C THR A 153 -0.81 6.72 -4.37
N SER A 154 0.28 6.93 -3.63
CA SER A 154 1.49 6.12 -3.73
C SER A 154 1.21 4.67 -3.35
N HIS A 155 0.59 4.44 -2.20
CA HIS A 155 0.22 3.09 -1.76
C HIS A 155 -0.78 2.43 -2.71
N GLN A 156 -1.76 3.19 -3.24
CA GLN A 156 -2.69 2.64 -4.23
C GLN A 156 -1.95 2.10 -5.46
N ARG A 157 -0.99 2.87 -6.02
CA ARG A 157 -0.21 2.43 -7.19
C ARG A 157 0.64 1.20 -6.90
N GLU A 158 1.22 1.12 -5.71
CA GLU A 158 2.00 -0.04 -5.28
C GLU A 158 1.11 -1.29 -5.14
N LEU A 159 -0.07 -1.13 -4.54
CA LEU A 159 -1.06 -2.21 -4.43
C LEU A 159 -1.58 -2.66 -5.79
N ASP A 160 -1.85 -1.74 -6.71
CA ASP A 160 -2.29 -2.07 -8.06
C ASP A 160 -1.21 -2.87 -8.81
N ALA A 161 0.07 -2.47 -8.68
CA ALA A 161 1.20 -3.16 -9.31
C ALA A 161 1.44 -4.55 -8.73
N THR A 162 1.44 -4.69 -7.41
CA THR A 162 1.65 -5.97 -6.73
C THR A 162 0.48 -6.93 -6.96
N THR A 163 -0.75 -6.43 -7.03
CA THR A 163 -1.94 -7.24 -7.36
C THR A 163 -1.87 -7.75 -8.79
N ALA A 164 -1.49 -6.92 -9.76
CA ALA A 164 -1.34 -7.36 -11.15
C ALA A 164 -0.29 -8.47 -11.31
N GLN A 165 0.84 -8.36 -10.60
CA GLN A 165 1.88 -9.40 -10.56
C GLN A 165 1.35 -10.70 -9.93
N PHE A 166 0.63 -10.58 -8.81
CA PHE A 166 0.03 -11.72 -8.13
C PHE A 166 -1.01 -12.44 -9.01
N GLU A 167 -1.84 -11.70 -9.74
CA GLU A 167 -2.81 -12.28 -10.68
C GLU A 167 -2.14 -13.06 -11.81
N GLU A 168 -1.02 -12.55 -12.34
CA GLU A 168 -0.21 -13.26 -13.34
C GLU A 168 0.41 -14.55 -12.77
N GLU A 169 0.99 -14.48 -11.56
CA GLU A 169 1.57 -15.64 -10.88
C GLU A 169 0.52 -16.72 -10.59
N VAL A 170 -0.67 -16.33 -10.13
CA VAL A 170 -1.79 -17.25 -9.86
C VAL A 170 -2.33 -17.86 -11.15
N ALA A 171 -2.45 -17.08 -12.23
CA ALA A 171 -2.89 -17.57 -13.53
C ALA A 171 -1.90 -18.58 -14.13
N ALA A 172 -0.60 -18.45 -13.82
CA ALA A 172 0.44 -19.38 -14.25
C ALA A 172 0.42 -20.72 -13.49
N ILE A 173 -0.28 -20.82 -12.36
CA ILE A 173 -0.42 -22.09 -11.61
C ILE A 173 -1.24 -23.06 -12.44
N PRO A 174 -0.68 -24.21 -12.87
CA PRO A 174 -1.42 -25.19 -13.65
C PRO A 174 -2.49 -25.84 -12.77
N THR A 175 -3.72 -25.33 -12.80
CA THR A 175 -4.85 -25.98 -12.13
C THR A 175 -5.22 -27.24 -12.92
N ALA A 176 -4.80 -28.40 -12.42
CA ALA A 176 -5.06 -29.71 -13.03
C ALA A 176 -6.56 -30.12 -13.04
N HIS A 177 -7.49 -29.17 -12.94
CA HIS A 177 -8.91 -29.41 -12.66
C HIS A 177 -9.84 -28.85 -13.76
N ALA A 178 -9.30 -28.25 -14.82
CA ALA A 178 -10.09 -27.76 -15.96
C ALA A 178 -10.63 -28.87 -16.89
N GLY A 179 -10.72 -30.13 -16.41
CA GLY A 179 -11.16 -31.29 -17.18
C GLY A 179 -12.59 -31.79 -16.90
N ARG A 180 -13.39 -31.12 -16.05
CA ARG A 180 -14.79 -31.55 -15.79
C ARG A 180 -15.76 -30.37 -15.59
N ARG A 181 -15.96 -29.55 -16.62
CA ARG A 181 -17.21 -28.75 -16.74
C ARG A 181 -17.68 -28.72 -18.20
N GLY A 182 -17.95 -29.91 -18.73
CA GLY A 182 -18.88 -30.13 -19.83
C GLY A 182 -20.15 -30.72 -19.25
N LEU A 183 -21.01 -29.88 -18.67
CA LEU A 183 -22.41 -30.17 -18.46
C LEU A 183 -23.14 -28.94 -18.98
N ASP A 184 -23.51 -29.05 -20.25
CA ASP A 184 -24.41 -28.14 -20.93
C ASP A 184 -25.66 -27.94 -20.06
N VAL A 185 -25.80 -26.74 -19.50
CA VAL A 185 -27.10 -26.27 -19.02
C VAL A 185 -27.72 -25.53 -20.20
N PRO A 186 -28.79 -26.06 -20.84
CA PRO A 186 -29.42 -25.39 -21.95
C PRO A 186 -29.98 -24.05 -21.47
N ALA A 187 -29.65 -22.99 -22.23
CA ALA A 187 -30.14 -21.65 -22.08
C ALA A 187 -31.68 -21.64 -22.01
N ALA A 188 -32.23 -21.47 -20.82
CA ALA A 188 -33.63 -21.11 -20.65
C ALA A 188 -33.79 -19.68 -21.17
N ALA A 189 -34.34 -19.57 -22.38
CA ALA A 189 -34.75 -18.32 -22.98
C ALA A 189 -35.72 -17.59 -22.04
N VAL A 190 -35.36 -16.37 -21.65
CA VAL A 190 -36.29 -15.41 -21.04
C VAL A 190 -36.98 -14.69 -22.19
N PRO A 191 -38.30 -14.85 -22.41
CA PRO A 191 -39.02 -13.98 -23.31
C PRO A 191 -39.32 -12.65 -22.60
N ALA A 192 -38.94 -11.55 -23.24
CA ALA A 192 -39.50 -10.21 -22.99
C ALA A 192 -40.45 -9.86 -24.16
N PRO A 193 -41.38 -8.89 -24.02
CA PRO A 193 -41.79 -8.11 -22.85
C PRO A 193 -43.14 -8.57 -22.24
#